data_AF-A0A7W4UX45-F1
#
_entry.id   AF-A0A7W4UX45-F1
#
_cell.length_a   1.000
_cell.length_b   1.000
_cell.length_c   1.000
_cell.angle_alpha   90.00
_cell.angle_beta   90.00
_cell.angle_gamma   90.00
#
_symmetry.space_group_name_H-M   'P 1'
#
loop_
_entity.id
_entity.type
_entity.pdbx_description
1 polymer ?
#
loop_
_entity_poly.entity_id
_entity_poly.type
_entity_poly.pdbx_seq_one_letter_code
_entity_poly.pdbx_strand_id
1 'polypeptide(L)' 'MYTDSSSLIGLVSALWFTVAILAGGYARTRNRSAWTWFLLVLFFGPFAAALLVSWPPRVVSGATSPDAPSS' A
#
# COMPACT_ATOMS: atom_id res chain seq x y z
N MET A 1 -28.60 1.72 -25.54
CA MET A 1 -28.19 1.73 -24.11
C MET A 1 -27.19 2.85 -23.94
N TYR A 2 -27.59 3.96 -23.33
CA TYR A 2 -26.63 4.98 -22.89
C TYR A 2 -26.09 4.47 -21.56
N THR A 3 -24.81 4.12 -21.50
CA THR A 3 -24.19 3.91 -20.20
C THR A 3 -24.15 5.28 -19.53
N ASP A 4 -24.96 5.43 -18.49
CA ASP A 4 -24.99 6.66 -17.70
C ASP A 4 -23.60 6.89 -17.10
N SER A 5 -23.09 8.11 -17.19
CA SER A 5 -21.81 8.50 -16.60
C SER A 5 -21.72 8.12 -15.11
N SER A 6 -22.87 8.12 -14.43
CA SER A 6 -23.05 7.67 -13.04
C SER A 6 -22.60 6.23 -12.82
N SER A 7 -22.89 5.32 -13.76
CA SER A 7 -22.51 3.91 -13.67
C SER A 7 -21.00 3.73 -13.84
N LEU A 8 -20.37 4.51 -14.74
CA LEU A 8 -18.92 4.49 -14.91
C LEU A 8 -18.20 5.00 -13.66
N ILE A 9 -18.68 6.10 -13.08
CA ILE A 9 -18.12 6.65 -11.83
C ILE A 9 -18.25 5.62 -10.69
N GLY A 10 -19.37 4.91 -10.61
CA GLY A 10 -19.57 3.84 -9.62
C GLY A 10 -18.58 2.69 -9.77
N LEU A 11 -18.39 2.19 -11.00
CA LEU A 11 -17.45 1.10 -11.28
C LEU A 11 -16.00 1.52 -11.02
N VAL A 12 -15.62 2.73 -11.45
CA VAL A 12 -14.29 3.29 -11.19
C VAL A 12 -14.06 3.42 -9.70
N SER A 13 -15.04 3.90 -8.93
CA SER A 13 -14.93 4.04 -7.47
C SER A 13 -14.79 2.69 -6.76
N ALA A 14 -15.56 1.67 -7.18
CA ALA A 14 -15.47 0.33 -6.62
C ALA A 14 -14.10 -0.31 -6.91
N LEU A 15 -13.64 -0.25 -8.17
CA LEU A 15 -12.30 -0.71 -8.56
C LEU A 15 -11.21 0.05 -7.78
N TRP A 16 -11.36 1.37 -7.66
CA TRP A 16 -10.44 2.23 -6.92
C TRP A 16 -10.34 1.81 -5.45
N PHE A 17 -11.48 1.58 -4.81
CA PHE A 17 -11.57 1.16 -3.42
C PHE A 17 -10.94 -0.23 -3.22
N THR A 18 -11.17 -1.17 -4.13
CA THR A 18 -10.51 -2.48 -4.12
C THR A 18 -8.99 -2.34 -4.20
N VAL A 19 -8.48 -1.49 -5.10
CA VAL A 19 -7.03 -1.24 -5.23
C VAL A 19 -6.44 -0.62 -3.96
N ALA A 20 -7.14 0.34 -3.33
CA ALA A 20 -6.70 0.94 -2.07
C ALA A 20 -6.57 -0.09 -0.94
N ILE A 21 -7.56 -0.98 -0.80
CA ILE A 21 -7.52 -2.08 0.19
C ILE A 21 -6.35 -3.01 -0.11
N LEU A 22 -6.17 -3.39 -1.38
CA LEU A 22 -5.10 -4.31 -1.80
C LEU A 22 -3.71 -3.75 -1.50
N ALA A 23 -3.51 -2.44 -1.71
CA ALA A 23 -2.28 -1.74 -1.38
C ALA A 23 -2.01 -1.71 0.14
N GLY A 24 -3.04 -1.47 0.95
CA GLY A 24 -2.93 -1.54 2.41
C GLY A 24 -2.56 -2.95 2.90
N GLY A 25 -3.18 -3.98 2.33
CA GLY A 25 -2.86 -5.39 2.60
C GLY A 25 -1.43 -5.75 2.20
N TYR A 26 -0.99 -5.32 1.01
CA TYR A 26 0.36 -5.54 0.51
C TYR A 26 1.45 -4.85 1.36
N ALA A 27 1.17 -3.65 1.87
CA ALA A 27 2.09 -2.99 2.79
C ALA A 27 2.26 -3.77 4.10
N ARG A 28 1.20 -4.43 4.59
CA ARG A 28 1.23 -5.21 5.82
C ARG A 28 2.17 -6.41 5.73
N THR A 29 2.21 -7.10 4.58
CA THR A 29 3.11 -8.24 4.37
C THR A 29 4.58 -7.85 4.31
N ARG A 30 4.88 -6.57 4.06
CA ARG A 30 6.23 -5.99 4.01
C ARG A 30 6.68 -5.35 5.34
N ASN A 31 5.97 -5.63 6.45
CA ASN A 31 6.20 -4.99 7.76
C ASN A 31 6.13 -3.45 7.72
N ARG A 32 5.28 -2.89 6.85
CA ARG A 32 5.03 -1.44 6.73
C ARG A 32 3.62 -1.13 7.24
N SER A 33 3.38 0.13 7.63
CA SER A 33 2.08 0.60 8.10
C SER A 33 1.02 0.49 7.00
N ALA A 34 0.15 -0.53 7.12
CA ALA A 34 -0.96 -0.79 6.19
C ALA A 34 -1.87 0.43 6.04
N TRP A 35 -2.08 1.18 7.13
CA TRP A 35 -3.02 2.29 7.19
C TRP A 35 -2.51 3.51 6.41
N THR A 36 -1.21 3.82 6.54
CA THR A 36 -0.56 4.88 5.76
C THR A 36 -0.63 4.61 4.27
N TRP A 37 -0.36 3.36 3.85
CA TRP A 37 -0.37 2.98 2.44
C TRP A 37 -1.77 2.88 1.84
N PHE A 38 -2.75 2.45 2.62
CA PHE A 38 -4.17 2.52 2.24
C PHE A 38 -4.59 3.96 1.95
N LEU A 39 -4.34 4.90 2.87
CA LEU A 39 -4.67 6.30 2.65
C LEU A 39 -3.92 6.92 1.48
N LEU A 40 -2.63 6.61 1.34
CA LEU A 40 -1.84 7.10 0.22
C LEU A 40 -2.49 6.71 -1.10
N VAL A 41 -2.87 5.44 -1.28
CA VAL A 41 -3.55 5.01 -2.52
C VAL A 41 -4.93 5.63 -2.65
N LEU A 42 -5.71 5.69 -1.57
CA LEU A 42 -7.05 6.28 -1.62
C LEU A 42 -7.03 7.76 -2.04
N PHE A 43 -6.05 8.55 -1.58
CA PHE A 43 -5.99 10.00 -1.79
C PHE A 43 -5.12 10.42 -2.98
N PHE A 44 -3.96 9.79 -3.17
CA PHE A 44 -3.01 10.13 -4.25
C PHE A 44 -3.27 9.37 -5.55
N GLY A 45 -4.20 8.42 -5.56
CA GLY A 45 -4.50 7.74 -6.79
C GLY A 45 -3.44 6.67 -7.14
N PRO A 46 -3.24 6.40 -8.45
CA PRO A 46 -2.32 5.36 -8.90
C PRO A 46 -0.85 5.73 -8.66
N PHE A 47 -0.55 7.00 -8.41
CA PHE A 47 0.79 7.47 -8.03
C PHE A 47 1.29 6.82 -6.75
N ALA A 48 0.42 6.68 -5.74
CA ALA A 48 0.79 6.01 -4.50
C ALA A 48 0.99 4.50 -4.69
N ALA A 49 0.24 3.86 -5.58
CA ALA A 49 0.46 2.46 -5.93
C ALA A 49 1.79 2.26 -6.67
N ALA A 50 2.14 3.17 -7.59
CA ALA A 50 3.45 3.18 -8.25
C ALA A 50 4.58 3.39 -7.24
N LEU A 51 4.38 4.29 -6.27
CA LEU A 51 5.34 4.50 -5.18
C LEU A 51 5.50 3.23 -4.33
N LEU A 52 4.41 2.54 -4.01
CA LEU A 52 4.42 1.29 -3.23
C LEU A 52 5.21 0.18 -3.93
N VAL A 53 5.06 0.06 -5.25
CA VAL A 53 5.82 -0.91 -6.05
C VAL A 53 7.29 -0.51 -6.14
N SER A 54 7.57 0.79 -6.30
CA SER A 54 8.94 1.29 -6.40
C SER A 54 9.71 1.21 -5.08
N TRP A 55 9.02 1.25 -3.93
CA TRP A 55 9.68 1.32 -2.65
C TRP A 55 10.15 -0.08 -2.20
N PRO A 56 11.48 -0.32 -2.11
CA PRO A 56 11.98 -1.58 -1.61
C PRO A 56 11.53 -1.86 -0.17
N PRO A 57 11.34 -3.14 0.20
CA PRO A 57 11.06 -3.54 1.58
C PRO A 57 12.06 -2.90 2.54
N ARG A 58 11.56 -2.34 3.65
CA ARG A 58 12.44 -1.87 4.73
C ARG A 58 13.10 -3.10 5.33
N VAL A 59 14.38 -3.30 5.05
CA VAL A 59 15.21 -4.21 5.85
C VAL A 59 15.30 -3.56 7.23
N VAL A 60 14.77 -4.25 8.25
CA VAL A 60 14.91 -3.80 9.62
C VAL A 60 16.37 -4.06 10.01
N SER A 61 17.22 -3.05 9.85
CA SER A 61 18.59 -3.04 10.35
C SER A 61 18.57 -2.95 11.87
N GLY A 62 18.23 -4.06 12.53
CA GLY A 62 18.05 -4.11 13.98
C GLY A 62 18.50 -5.41 14.63
N ALA A 63 18.98 -6.40 13.88
CA ALA A 63 19.70 -7.53 14.46
C ALA A 63 21.15 -7.11 14.80
N THR A 64 21.31 -6.06 15.59
CA THR A 64 22.53 -5.87 16.37
C THR A 64 22.38 -6.85 17.53
N SER A 65 22.82 -8.09 17.36
CA SER A 65 22.92 -9.05 18.45
C SER A 65 23.70 -8.42 19.61
N PRO A 66 23.12 -8.31 20.82
CA PRO A 66 23.87 -7.94 22.02
C PRO A 66 24.79 -9.07 22.53
N ASP A 67 24.80 -10.25 21.90
CA ASP A 67 25.54 -11.43 22.36
C ASP A 67 26.99 -11.50 21.83
N ALA A 68 27.73 -10.40 21.87
CA ALA A 68 29.19 -10.51 21.86
C ALA A 68 29.61 -10.86 23.31
N PRO A 69 30.07 -12.09 23.59
CA PRO A 69 30.58 -12.41 24.92
C PRO A 69 31.80 -11.53 25.19
N SER A 70 31.65 -10.57 26.10
CA SER A 70 32.75 -9.83 26.67
C SER A 70 33.72 -10.83 27.31
N SER A 71 34.85 -11.02 26.63
CA SER A 71 36.00 -11.82 27.11
C SER A 71 36.79 -11.08 28.16
#